data_AF-A0A1E7FZV4-F1
#
_entry.id   AF-A0A1E7FZV4-F1
#
_cell.length_a   1.000
_cell.length_b   1.000
_cell.length_c   1.000
_cell.angle_alpha   90.00
_cell.angle_beta   90.00
_cell.angle_gamma   90.00
#
_symmetry.space_group_name_H-M   'P 1'
#
loop_
_entity.id
_entity.type
_entity.pdbx_description
1 polymer ?
#
loop_
_entity_poly.entity_id
_entity_poly.type
_entity_poly.pdbx_seq_one_letter_code
_entity_poly.pdbx_strand_id
1 'polypeptide(L)'
;QQRSGVLEKLDFGWKRRLTLENRLAQLADYRKNNGDCNVPCQFEGYNNLGKWADNQRQQHRLYKEDKECSMTKERIRAMEKLGFKW
;
A
#
# COMPACT_ATOMS: atom_id res chain seq x y z
N GLN A 1 -42.85 -10.44 17.17
CA GLN A 1 -42.08 -9.60 16.22
C GLN A 1 -41.13 -8.73 17.03
N GLN A 2 -39.82 -9.00 16.99
CA GLN A 2 -38.74 -8.03 17.23
C GLN A 2 -37.41 -8.75 17.00
N ARG A 3 -36.90 -8.68 15.76
CA ARG A 3 -35.50 -8.98 15.45
C ARG A 3 -34.72 -7.70 15.71
N SER A 4 -34.15 -7.53 16.90
CA SER A 4 -33.11 -6.51 17.12
C SER A 4 -31.76 -7.25 17.09
N GLY A 5 -31.00 -6.95 16.04
CA GLY A 5 -29.86 -7.73 15.59
C GLY A 5 -28.63 -7.49 16.45
N VAL A 6 -28.35 -8.45 17.32
CA VAL A 6 -27.01 -8.66 17.85
C VAL A 6 -26.24 -9.47 16.80
N LEU A 7 -25.62 -8.77 15.86
CA LEU A 7 -24.55 -9.34 15.02
C LEU A 7 -23.24 -8.72 15.49
N GLU A 8 -22.86 -9.16 16.69
CA GLU A 8 -21.49 -9.08 17.16
C GLU A 8 -20.54 -9.76 16.18
N LYS A 9 -19.37 -9.15 16.03
CA LYS A 9 -18.12 -9.81 15.60
C LYS A 9 -18.25 -10.64 14.33
N LEU A 10 -18.64 -9.95 13.28
CA LEU A 10 -18.24 -10.34 11.95
C LEU A 10 -16.86 -9.74 11.67
N ASP A 11 -15.85 -10.49 12.10
CA ASP A 11 -14.52 -10.64 11.48
C ASP A 11 -14.71 -11.05 10.01
N PHE A 12 -15.43 -10.23 9.27
CA PHE A 12 -15.67 -10.45 7.86
C PHE A 12 -14.51 -9.76 7.18
N GLY A 13 -13.57 -10.59 6.74
CA GLY A 13 -12.37 -10.27 5.98
C GLY A 13 -12.67 -9.65 4.62
N TRP A 14 -13.39 -8.53 4.61
CA TRP A 14 -13.32 -7.55 3.56
C TRP A 14 -11.93 -6.94 3.65
N LYS A 15 -10.98 -7.58 2.96
CA LYS A 15 -9.77 -6.92 2.46
C LYS A 15 -10.26 -5.75 1.61
N ARG A 16 -10.60 -4.62 2.26
CA ARG A 16 -10.90 -3.36 1.60
C ARG A 16 -9.80 -3.17 0.58
N ARG A 17 -10.16 -3.03 -0.70
CA ARG A 17 -9.20 -2.66 -1.74
C ARG A 17 -8.64 -1.30 -1.31
N LEU A 18 -7.46 -1.32 -0.70
CA LEU A 18 -6.76 -0.11 -0.32
C LEU A 18 -6.38 0.61 -1.60
N THR A 19 -6.87 1.83 -1.75
CA THR A 19 -6.54 2.68 -2.91
C THR A 19 -5.07 3.09 -2.85
N LEU A 20 -4.53 3.60 -3.96
CA LEU A 20 -3.20 4.19 -3.97
C LEU A 20 -3.06 5.29 -2.92
N GLU A 21 -4.09 6.13 -2.76
CA GLU A 21 -4.10 7.21 -1.76
C GLU A 21 -3.96 6.68 -0.33
N ASN A 22 -4.66 5.59 0.01
CA ASN A 22 -4.47 4.96 1.33
C ASN A 22 -3.04 4.44 1.50
N ARG A 23 -2.44 3.87 0.44
CA ARG A 23 -1.06 3.36 0.49
C ARG A 23 -0.03 4.49 0.60
N LEU A 24 -0.26 5.61 -0.06
CA LEU A 24 0.56 6.82 0.05
C LEU A 24 0.48 7.42 1.47
N ALA A 25 -0.71 7.46 2.07
CA ALA A 25 -0.87 7.90 3.45
C ALA A 25 -0.10 6.97 4.42
N GLN A 26 -0.20 5.65 4.23
CA GLN A 26 0.57 4.67 5.03
C GLN A 26 2.08 4.84 4.88
N LEU A 27 2.57 5.16 3.67
CA LEU A 27 3.98 5.47 3.44
C LEU A 27 4.42 6.76 4.15
N ALA A 28 3.57 7.79 4.14
CA ALA A 28 3.84 9.03 4.86
C ALA A 28 3.91 8.81 6.37
N ASP A 29 3.00 8.01 6.92
CA ASP A 29 3.01 7.61 8.33
C ASP A 29 4.24 6.76 8.66
N TYR A 30 4.59 5.78 7.82
CA TYR A 30 5.80 4.98 7.99
C TYR A 30 7.04 5.88 8.04
N ARG A 31 7.16 6.83 7.11
CA ARG A 31 8.27 7.80 7.11
C ARG A 31 8.32 8.65 8.36
N LYS A 32 7.18 9.07 8.89
CA LYS A 32 7.12 9.86 10.13
C LYS A 32 7.67 9.07 11.32
N ASN A 33 7.46 7.76 11.36
CA ASN A 33 7.92 6.89 12.45
C ASN A 33 9.35 6.38 12.28
N ASN A 34 9.75 6.06 11.05
CA ASN A 34 11.04 5.41 10.74
C ASN A 34 12.11 6.40 10.23
N GLY A 35 11.70 7.61 9.82
CA GLY A 35 12.58 8.62 9.22
C GLY A 35 12.76 8.47 7.70
N ASP A 36 12.47 7.30 7.14
CA ASP A 36 12.59 7.01 5.71
C ASP A 36 11.38 6.22 5.14
N CYS A 37 11.30 6.11 3.82
CA CYS A 37 10.32 5.28 3.12
C CYS A 37 10.89 3.93 2.68
N ASN A 38 11.93 3.43 3.33
CA ASN A 38 12.56 2.15 2.99
C ASN A 38 11.84 0.99 3.69
N VAL A 39 10.61 0.72 3.24
CA VAL A 39 9.78 -0.33 3.85
C VAL A 39 10.35 -1.73 3.50
N PRO A 40 10.78 -2.52 4.50
CA PRO A 40 11.25 -3.89 4.30
C PRO A 40 10.13 -4.77 3.76
N CYS A 41 10.45 -5.76 2.91
CA CYS A 41 9.44 -6.67 2.34
C CYS A 41 8.68 -7.47 3.41
N GLN A 42 9.35 -7.79 4.52
CA GLN A 42 8.79 -8.52 5.67
C GLN A 42 7.95 -7.65 6.61
N PHE A 43 7.82 -6.34 6.34
CA PHE A 43 7.02 -5.47 7.18
C PHE A 43 5.51 -5.72 6.97
N GLU A 44 4.88 -6.33 7.97
CA GLU A 44 3.45 -6.71 7.95
C GLU A 44 2.50 -5.58 8.39
N GLY A 45 3.04 -4.50 8.94
CA GLY A 45 2.26 -3.34 9.37
C GLY A 45 1.50 -2.65 8.23
N TYR A 46 0.49 -1.86 8.60
CA TYR A 46 -0.35 -1.10 7.67
C TYR A 46 -0.98 -1.96 6.55
N ASN A 47 -1.49 -3.14 6.90
CA ASN A 47 -2.04 -4.11 5.93
C ASN A 47 -0.99 -4.54 4.87
N ASN A 48 0.14 -5.08 5.33
CA ASN A 48 1.23 -5.58 4.48
C ASN A 48 1.84 -4.52 3.56
N LEU A 49 2.20 -3.36 4.11
CA LEU A 49 2.85 -2.29 3.35
C LEU A 49 4.18 -2.75 2.73
N GLY A 50 4.93 -3.64 3.40
CA GLY A 50 6.17 -4.20 2.88
C GLY A 50 5.98 -4.96 1.57
N LYS A 51 5.01 -5.87 1.54
CA LYS A 51 4.64 -6.62 0.31
C LYS A 51 4.11 -5.70 -0.79
N TRP A 52 3.34 -4.67 -0.41
CA TRP A 52 2.87 -3.68 -1.37
C TRP A 52 4.03 -2.89 -1.98
N ALA A 53 4.98 -2.43 -1.17
CA ALA A 53 6.17 -1.69 -1.59
C ALA A 53 7.05 -2.55 -2.51
N ASP A 54 7.25 -3.83 -2.19
CA ASP A 54 7.97 -4.76 -3.05
C ASP A 54 7.30 -4.91 -4.42
N ASN A 55 5.99 -5.10 -4.45
CA ASN A 55 5.23 -5.15 -5.70
C ASN A 55 5.37 -3.85 -6.50
N GLN A 56 5.46 -2.68 -5.85
CA GLN A 56 5.72 -1.42 -6.55
C GLN A 56 7.08 -1.43 -7.25
N ARG A 57 8.14 -1.86 -6.55
CA ARG A 57 9.48 -1.96 -7.13
C ARG A 57 9.52 -2.88 -8.34
N GLN A 58 8.84 -4.03 -8.28
CA GLN A 58 8.72 -4.95 -9.41
C GLN A 58 7.98 -4.32 -10.60
N GLN A 59 6.83 -3.68 -10.35
CA GLN A 59 6.06 -3.00 -11.41
C GLN A 59 6.85 -1.84 -12.03
N HIS A 60 7.65 -1.12 -11.25
CA HIS A 60 8.53 -0.07 -11.75
C HIS A 60 9.70 -0.61 -12.56
N ARG A 61 10.24 -1.78 -12.22
CA ARG A 61 11.23 -2.46 -13.06
C ARG A 61 10.62 -2.82 -14.43
N LEU A 62 9.41 -3.37 -14.46
CA LEU A 62 8.69 -3.66 -15.71
C LEU A 62 8.45 -2.37 -16.52
N TYR A 63 8.06 -1.29 -15.84
CA TYR A 63 7.90 0.03 -16.45
C TYR A 63 9.19 0.54 -17.11
N LYS A 64 10.34 0.36 -16.45
CA LYS A 64 11.66 0.73 -17.00
C LYS A 64 12.09 -0.14 -18.18
N GLU A 65 11.64 -1.39 -18.22
CA GLU A 65 11.90 -2.33 -19.31
C GLU A 65 10.89 -2.19 -20.47
N ASP A 66 10.04 -1.15 -20.44
CA ASP A 66 8.94 -0.89 -21.40
C ASP A 66 7.98 -2.08 -21.56
N LYS A 67 7.81 -2.85 -20.48
CA LYS A 67 6.91 -4.01 -20.43
C LYS A 67 5.52 -3.61 -19.94
N GLU A 68 4.53 -4.41 -20.31
CA GLU A 68 3.17 -4.25 -19.80
C GLU A 68 3.16 -4.29 -18.27
N CYS A 69 2.71 -3.19 -17.65
CA CYS A 69 2.62 -3.07 -16.20
C CYS A 69 1.50 -2.09 -15.80
N SER A 70 1.10 -2.18 -14.54
CA SER A 70 0.07 -1.31 -13.95
C SER A 70 0.63 0.01 -13.39
N MET A 71 1.93 0.28 -13.64
CA MET A 71 2.62 1.46 -13.11
C MET A 71 2.39 2.66 -14.03
N THR A 72 1.92 3.78 -13.46
CA THR A 72 1.76 5.04 -14.18
C THR A 72 2.81 6.06 -13.73
N LYS A 73 3.15 7.02 -14.60
CA LYS A 73 4.07 8.12 -14.26
C LYS A 73 3.60 8.93 -13.04
N GLU A 74 2.28 9.14 -12.92
CA GLU A 74 1.69 9.86 -11.78
C GLU A 74 1.90 9.10 -10.47
N ARG A 75 1.72 7.78 -10.49
CA ARG A 75 1.98 6.92 -9.33
C ARG A 75 3.44 6.97 -8.92
N ILE A 76 4.35 6.93 -9.88
CA ILE A 76 5.79 7.03 -9.62
C ILE A 76 6.11 8.35 -8.92
N ARG A 77 5.69 9.47 -9.52
CA ARG A 77 5.92 10.82 -8.99
C ARG A 77 5.32 11.01 -7.60
N ALA A 78 4.13 10.46 -7.34
CA ALA A 78 3.49 10.55 -6.03
C ALA A 78 4.32 9.85 -4.93
N MET A 79 4.89 8.69 -5.23
CA MET A 79 5.74 7.94 -4.29
C MET A 79 7.12 8.62 -4.13
N GLU A 80 7.72 9.13 -5.20
CA GLU A 80 8.97 9.90 -5.14
C GLU A 80 8.84 11.18 -4.31
N LYS A 81 7.70 11.89 -4.42
CA LYS A 81 7.40 13.07 -3.59
C LYS A 81 7.38 12.75 -2.09
N LEU A 82 7.00 11.52 -1.73
CA LEU A 82 7.06 11.05 -0.34
C LEU A 82 8.46 10.63 0.09
N GLY A 83 9.41 10.48 -0.83
CA GLY A 83 10.77 9.99 -0.59
C GLY A 83 10.91 8.48 -0.72
N PHE A 84 9.96 7.80 -1.40
CA PHE A 84 10.05 6.37 -1.65
C PHE A 84 11.23 6.02 -2.56
N LYS A 85 11.99 5.01 -2.17
CA LYS A 85 13.12 4.47 -2.94
C LYS A 85 12.69 3.24 -3.74
N TRP A 86 12.90 3.29 -5.04
CA TRP A 86 12.55 2.24 -6.02
C TRP A 86 13.58 1.12 -6.09
#